data_AF-A0A0P1NVC7-F1
#
_entry.id   AF-A0A0P1NVC7-F1
#
_cell.length_a   1.000
_cell.length_b   1.000
_cell.length_c   1.000
_cell.angle_alpha   90.00
_cell.angle_beta   90.00
_cell.angle_gamma   90.00
#
_symmetry.space_group_name_H-M   'P 1'
#
loop_
_entity.id
_entity.type
_entity.pdbx_description
1 polymer ?
#
loop_
_entity_poly.entity_id
_entity_poly.type
_entity_poly.pdbx_seq_one_letter_code
_entity_poly.pdbx_strand_id
1 'polypeptide(L)'
;MTFPTHIFFAQFCLAFASIGQGIDFNTTNALMAGLGSITPDIDNSNSWLGKLLYPISKKIETKFGHRTITHSIWMIITLITIASIMTLLNKFPQLTIAFSIGYISHILIDCTSTQGVKILYPLSMKNAVFPFDTQQPEAYRIKVGSKEDIILGLIFLILTAPLAYISHKTHTKIIRQIQKDINSAVRAYNELAKDFICFAKINGINTTTHEKIKGEFMIISAEKQNMLLVRNPEGLTVTVGKDPFKNDIFTTDILTTPKIKAKTEIKNITIENQTLTSGLNTPPDLDSLVYLSGEIELYEPIFIEKPITKHEFIKQTSENKIKLNFAPLDYIKKTNIANLIIKKASITAKIFYPEQTPSALTPPIKTHEENKFTTQTIELKPNEKINLLIKTGQAISTGEIIAYKLSPKAEKISLEIEKLNIKILKLENQLSILKKKLTEDTSSINLQILKLSQELKRTQELIQKGLKPQSAQEQINEEIEKLNTKKKILLLDYQDKESKTQIQIKEIKLQIKQKEIELKSEQLKQTITSSASGIVADIKQIQSKTKNSIIITIK
;
A
#
# COMPACT_ATOMS: atom_id res chain seq x y z
N MET A 1 13.45 11.49 -41.02
CA MET A 1 13.88 10.10 -41.28
C MET A 1 12.94 9.49 -42.31
N THR A 2 13.11 8.24 -42.70
CA THR A 2 12.08 7.58 -43.52
C THR A 2 10.77 7.38 -42.74
N PHE A 3 9.66 7.28 -43.48
CA PHE A 3 8.33 7.05 -42.92
C PHE A 3 8.24 5.81 -41.99
N PRO A 4 8.80 4.64 -42.34
CA PRO A 4 8.79 3.48 -41.44
C PRO A 4 9.56 3.73 -40.14
N THR A 5 10.73 4.40 -40.20
CA THR A 5 11.53 4.71 -39.02
C THR A 5 10.76 5.57 -38.03
N HIS A 6 10.00 6.57 -38.49
CA HIS A 6 9.15 7.39 -37.63
C HIS A 6 8.06 6.58 -36.92
N ILE A 7 7.38 5.69 -37.64
CA ILE A 7 6.35 4.84 -37.05
C ILE A 7 6.96 3.90 -36.02
N PHE A 8 8.05 3.20 -36.35
CA PHE A 8 8.68 2.25 -35.43
C PHE A 8 9.22 2.93 -34.17
N PHE A 9 9.82 4.11 -34.30
CA PHE A 9 10.26 4.88 -33.13
C PHE A 9 9.09 5.39 -32.29
N ALA A 10 7.99 5.81 -32.90
CA ALA A 10 6.79 6.21 -32.19
C ALA A 10 6.17 5.06 -31.39
N GLN A 11 6.12 3.85 -31.96
CA GLN A 11 5.64 2.67 -31.25
C GLN A 11 6.58 2.29 -30.09
N PHE A 12 7.89 2.38 -30.30
CA PHE A 12 8.86 2.18 -29.22
C PHE A 12 8.65 3.17 -28.07
N CYS A 13 8.52 4.47 -28.38
CA CYS A 13 8.26 5.51 -27.38
C CYS A 13 6.92 5.30 -26.65
N LEU A 14 5.86 4.88 -27.35
CA LEU A 14 4.59 4.56 -26.73
C LEU A 14 4.70 3.34 -25.81
N ALA A 15 5.38 2.28 -26.24
CA ALA A 15 5.61 1.07 -25.43
C ALA A 15 6.50 1.34 -24.21
N PHE A 16 7.41 2.31 -24.31
CA PHE A 16 8.19 2.77 -23.16
C PHE A 16 7.35 3.63 -22.21
N ALA A 17 6.58 4.58 -22.74
CA ALA A 17 5.70 5.43 -21.95
C ALA A 17 4.59 4.64 -21.24
N SER A 18 4.11 3.55 -21.84
CA SER A 18 3.09 2.70 -21.24
C SER A 18 3.57 1.99 -19.98
N ILE A 19 4.86 1.68 -19.87
CA ILE A 19 5.45 1.07 -18.65
C ILE A 19 5.52 2.07 -17.50
N GLY A 20 5.83 3.35 -17.78
CA GLY A 20 6.11 4.35 -16.75
C GLY A 20 4.95 5.29 -16.39
N GLN A 21 4.07 5.61 -17.34
CA GLN A 21 3.08 6.70 -17.20
C GLN A 21 1.62 6.24 -17.18
N GLY A 22 1.36 4.93 -17.22
CA GLY A 22 -0.01 4.42 -17.11
C GLY A 22 -0.86 4.60 -18.39
N ILE A 23 -0.22 4.82 -19.54
CA ILE A 23 -0.88 4.85 -20.85
C ILE A 23 -1.00 3.42 -21.37
N ASP A 24 -2.13 3.02 -21.92
CA ASP A 24 -2.31 1.65 -22.39
C ASP A 24 -1.66 1.47 -23.77
N PHE A 25 -0.84 0.43 -23.93
CA PHE A 25 -0.39 -0.01 -25.25
C PHE A 25 -1.48 -0.88 -25.89
N ASN A 26 -2.50 -0.23 -26.44
CA ASN A 26 -3.60 -0.87 -27.16
C ASN A 26 -3.58 -0.44 -28.64
N THR A 27 -4.38 -1.11 -29.47
CA THR A 27 -4.44 -0.84 -30.91
C THR A 27 -4.81 0.61 -31.22
N THR A 28 -5.75 1.20 -30.47
CA THR A 28 -6.19 2.59 -30.69
C THR A 28 -5.10 3.62 -30.38
N ASN A 29 -4.37 3.44 -29.28
CA ASN A 29 -3.27 4.33 -28.88
C ASN A 29 -2.06 4.15 -29.82
N ALA A 30 -1.77 2.91 -30.25
CA ALA A 30 -0.76 2.63 -31.26
C ALA A 30 -1.04 3.34 -32.59
N LEU A 31 -2.30 3.29 -33.06
CA LEU A 31 -2.73 4.04 -34.25
C LEU A 31 -2.57 5.55 -34.07
N MET A 32 -2.98 6.09 -32.92
CA MET A 32 -2.84 7.52 -32.65
C MET A 32 -1.39 7.98 -32.57
N ALA A 33 -0.49 7.19 -31.96
CA ALA A 33 0.94 7.48 -31.95
C ALA A 33 1.53 7.41 -33.36
N GLY A 34 1.11 6.44 -34.18
CA GLY A 34 1.48 6.35 -35.58
C GLY A 34 1.07 7.60 -36.37
N LEU A 35 -0.19 8.02 -36.26
CA LEU A 35 -0.70 9.25 -36.88
C LEU A 35 0.07 10.49 -36.40
N GLY A 36 0.29 10.60 -35.09
CA GLY A 36 1.09 11.67 -34.49
C GLY A 36 2.50 11.74 -35.06
N SER A 37 3.14 10.59 -35.30
CA SER A 37 4.50 10.51 -35.83
C SER A 37 4.66 10.92 -37.30
N ILE A 38 3.57 10.97 -38.06
CA ILE A 38 3.58 11.34 -39.48
C ILE A 38 3.13 12.79 -39.67
N THR A 39 2.33 13.31 -38.72
CA THR A 39 1.72 14.65 -38.81
C THR A 39 2.73 15.80 -38.99
N PRO A 40 3.90 15.83 -38.33
CA PRO A 40 4.85 16.94 -38.47
C PRO A 40 5.32 17.19 -39.91
N ASP A 41 5.44 16.12 -40.71
CA ASP A 41 5.90 16.16 -42.11
C ASP A 41 4.85 16.72 -43.10
N ILE A 42 3.71 17.22 -42.60
CA ILE A 42 2.76 17.98 -43.41
C ILE A 42 3.39 19.24 -44.02
N ASP A 43 4.53 19.70 -43.50
CA ASP A 43 5.28 20.86 -43.99
C ASP A 43 6.16 20.56 -45.22
N ASN A 44 6.19 19.32 -45.71
CA ASN A 44 6.93 18.91 -46.91
C ASN A 44 6.00 18.32 -47.96
N SER A 45 5.81 19.00 -49.09
CA SER A 45 4.91 18.55 -50.16
C SER A 45 5.31 17.24 -50.83
N ASN A 46 6.54 16.79 -50.64
CA ASN A 46 7.04 15.50 -51.14
C ASN A 46 6.84 14.33 -50.17
N SER A 47 6.47 14.59 -48.91
CA SER A 47 6.19 13.54 -47.92
C SER A 47 4.88 12.80 -48.24
N TRP A 48 4.67 11.61 -47.67
CA TRP A 48 3.42 10.86 -47.90
C TRP A 48 2.18 11.67 -47.48
N LEU A 49 2.23 12.29 -46.29
CA LEU A 49 1.14 13.12 -45.79
C LEU A 49 1.06 14.47 -46.52
N GLY A 50 2.20 15.06 -46.90
CA GLY A 50 2.23 16.27 -47.68
C GLY A 50 1.63 16.11 -49.07
N LYS A 51 1.83 14.95 -49.73
CA LYS A 51 1.16 14.61 -50.99
C LYS A 51 -0.35 14.45 -50.83
N LEU A 52 -0.80 13.85 -49.72
CA LEU A 52 -2.22 13.72 -49.41
C LEU A 52 -2.91 15.07 -49.19
N LEU A 53 -2.21 16.02 -48.56
CA LEU A 53 -2.69 17.36 -48.24
C LEU A 53 -1.98 18.45 -49.06
N TYR A 54 -1.65 18.15 -50.32
CA TYR A 54 -0.80 18.98 -51.18
C TYR A 54 -1.08 20.49 -51.17
N PRO A 55 -2.33 20.99 -51.28
CA PRO A 55 -2.56 22.43 -51.31
C PRO A 55 -2.23 23.13 -49.98
N ILE A 56 -2.36 22.42 -48.86
CA ILE A 56 -2.02 22.94 -47.53
C ILE A 56 -0.51 22.81 -47.30
N SER A 57 0.04 21.63 -47.59
CA SER A 57 1.45 21.32 -47.43
C SER A 57 2.34 22.27 -48.23
N LYS A 58 2.01 22.51 -49.51
CA LYS A 58 2.75 23.45 -50.36
C LYS A 58 2.70 24.89 -49.83
N LYS A 59 1.58 25.34 -49.25
CA LYS A 59 1.48 26.69 -48.65
C LYS A 59 2.36 26.82 -47.40
N ILE A 60 2.43 25.77 -46.58
CA ILE A 60 3.27 25.74 -45.38
C ILE A 60 4.74 25.71 -45.80
N GLU A 61 5.10 24.83 -46.72
CA GLU A 61 6.46 24.68 -47.23
C GLU A 61 7.00 25.98 -47.84
N THR A 62 6.20 26.67 -48.67
CA THR A 62 6.64 27.93 -49.28
C THR A 62 6.76 29.08 -48.28
N LYS A 63 5.92 29.10 -47.23
CA LYS A 63 5.89 30.19 -46.25
C LYS A 63 6.92 30.02 -45.13
N PHE A 64 7.13 28.80 -44.66
CA PHE A 64 7.94 28.52 -43.46
C PHE A 64 9.12 27.59 -43.73
N GLY A 65 9.10 26.83 -44.83
CA GLY A 65 10.08 25.79 -45.13
C GLY A 65 9.86 24.51 -44.32
N HIS A 66 10.48 23.42 -44.78
CA HIS A 66 10.47 22.13 -44.07
C HIS A 66 11.24 22.21 -42.73
N ARG A 67 10.81 21.41 -41.75
CA ARG A 67 11.38 21.24 -40.41
C ARG A 67 11.46 22.51 -39.57
N THR A 68 10.47 23.38 -39.76
CA THR A 68 10.43 24.71 -39.16
C THR A 68 9.25 24.86 -38.20
N ILE A 69 8.08 25.31 -38.67
CA ILE A 69 6.96 25.65 -37.77
C ILE A 69 6.36 24.42 -37.06
N THR A 70 6.20 23.30 -37.77
CA THR A 70 5.65 22.04 -37.25
C THR A 70 6.60 21.33 -36.29
N HIS A 71 7.90 21.55 -36.41
CA HIS A 71 8.93 20.95 -35.54
C HIS A 71 9.38 21.88 -34.41
N SER A 72 8.65 22.98 -34.18
CA SER A 72 8.97 23.97 -33.15
C SER A 72 8.52 23.54 -31.75
N ILE A 73 9.18 24.08 -30.72
CA ILE A 73 8.82 23.89 -29.31
C ILE A 73 7.39 24.38 -29.02
N TRP A 74 6.93 25.42 -29.72
CA TRP A 74 5.58 25.94 -29.57
C TRP A 74 4.52 24.94 -30.01
N MET A 75 4.81 24.14 -31.03
CA MET A 75 3.92 23.05 -31.45
C MET A 75 3.86 21.96 -30.38
N ILE A 76 5.01 21.61 -29.77
CA ILE A 76 5.06 20.66 -28.65
C ILE A 76 4.24 21.17 -27.45
N ILE A 77 4.44 22.43 -27.05
CA ILE A 77 3.68 23.06 -25.95
C ILE A 77 2.19 23.05 -26.25
N THR A 78 1.78 23.36 -27.48
CA THR A 78 0.37 23.35 -27.89
C THR A 78 -0.24 21.96 -27.73
N LEU A 79 0.45 20.91 -28.19
CA LEU A 79 -0.01 19.52 -28.06
C LEU A 79 -0.11 19.08 -26.60
N ILE A 80 0.89 19.39 -25.77
CA ILE A 80 0.87 19.09 -24.33
C ILE A 80 -0.30 19.83 -23.65
N THR A 81 -0.55 21.08 -24.03
CA THR A 81 -1.67 21.87 -23.49
C THR A 81 -3.01 21.24 -23.85
N ILE A 82 -3.20 20.84 -25.12
CA ILE A 82 -4.42 20.16 -25.56
C ILE A 82 -4.60 18.83 -24.82
N ALA A 83 -3.56 18.01 -24.71
CA ALA A 83 -3.60 16.74 -23.97
C ALA A 83 -3.94 16.95 -22.48
N SER A 84 -3.40 18.00 -21.87
CA SER A 84 -3.69 18.37 -20.48
C SER A 84 -5.14 18.81 -20.29
N ILE A 85 -5.67 19.65 -21.19
CA ILE A 85 -7.08 20.08 -21.17
C ILE A 85 -8.02 18.88 -21.37
N MET A 86 -7.73 18.00 -22.33
CA MET A 86 -8.51 16.78 -22.57
C MET A 86 -8.50 15.84 -21.37
N THR A 87 -7.37 15.77 -20.67
CA THR A 87 -7.26 15.03 -19.39
C THR A 87 -8.10 15.67 -18.30
N LEU A 88 -8.05 17.00 -18.14
CA LEU A 88 -8.86 17.72 -17.16
C LEU A 88 -10.37 17.56 -17.41
N LEU A 89 -10.78 17.58 -18.69
CA LEU A 89 -12.17 17.38 -19.11
C LEU A 89 -12.60 15.91 -19.11
N ASN A 90 -11.69 14.98 -18.81
CA ASN A 90 -11.90 13.53 -18.89
C ASN A 90 -12.43 13.06 -20.26
N LYS A 91 -12.00 13.73 -21.35
CA LYS A 91 -12.38 13.42 -22.73
C LYS A 91 -11.18 12.85 -23.47
N PHE A 92 -11.21 11.56 -23.77
CA PHE A 92 -10.17 10.86 -24.55
C PHE A 92 -8.71 11.16 -24.13
N PRO A 93 -8.37 11.13 -22.82
CA PRO A 93 -7.03 11.51 -22.34
C PRO A 93 -5.92 10.67 -22.97
N GLN A 94 -6.12 9.36 -23.06
CA GLN A 94 -5.10 8.45 -23.59
C GLN A 94 -4.80 8.69 -25.08
N LEU A 95 -5.82 8.98 -25.90
CA LEU A 95 -5.65 9.19 -27.34
C LEU A 95 -4.82 10.44 -27.64
N THR A 96 -5.08 11.54 -26.93
CA THR A 96 -4.35 12.80 -27.12
C THR A 96 -2.92 12.73 -26.61
N ILE A 97 -2.68 12.02 -25.51
CA ILE A 97 -1.33 11.75 -25.02
C ILE A 97 -0.58 10.84 -25.99
N ALA A 98 -1.19 9.76 -26.49
CA ALA A 98 -0.57 8.86 -27.46
C ALA A 98 -0.20 9.58 -28.76
N PHE A 99 -1.08 10.44 -29.27
CA PHE A 99 -0.80 11.29 -30.43
C PHE A 99 0.39 12.24 -30.17
N SER A 100 0.41 12.88 -28.99
CA SER A 100 1.49 13.80 -28.60
C SER A 100 2.84 13.07 -28.49
N ILE A 101 2.86 11.85 -27.94
CA ILE A 101 4.07 11.00 -27.89
C ILE A 101 4.57 10.71 -29.31
N GLY A 102 3.66 10.33 -30.22
CA GLY A 102 3.99 10.12 -31.62
C GLY A 102 4.62 11.36 -32.25
N TYR A 103 4.00 12.53 -32.09
CA TYR A 103 4.47 13.79 -32.65
C TYR A 103 5.83 14.22 -32.10
N ILE A 104 6.02 14.13 -30.78
CA ILE A 104 7.29 14.49 -30.13
C ILE A 104 8.39 13.52 -30.56
N SER A 105 8.09 12.22 -30.66
CA SER A 105 9.07 11.21 -31.10
C SER A 105 9.60 11.50 -32.51
N HIS A 106 8.75 12.01 -33.40
CA HIS A 106 9.16 12.41 -34.74
C HIS A 106 10.20 13.55 -34.69
N ILE A 107 9.94 14.61 -33.91
CA ILE A 107 10.87 15.74 -33.78
C ILE A 107 12.20 15.27 -33.17
N LEU A 108 12.14 14.40 -32.15
CA LEU A 108 13.33 13.86 -31.48
C LEU A 108 14.22 13.07 -32.44
N ILE A 109 13.64 12.16 -33.23
CA ILE A 109 14.45 11.36 -34.16
C ILE A 109 14.97 12.19 -35.32
N ASP A 110 14.26 13.25 -35.74
CA ASP A 110 14.76 14.16 -36.77
C ASP A 110 15.91 15.05 -36.32
N CYS A 111 16.09 15.28 -35.01
CA CYS A 111 17.32 15.87 -34.47
C CYS A 111 18.56 15.02 -34.78
N THR A 112 18.39 13.71 -34.99
CA THR A 112 19.51 12.80 -35.30
C THR A 112 19.91 12.79 -36.77
N SER A 113 19.12 13.46 -37.61
CA SER A 113 19.42 13.60 -39.03
C SER A 113 20.50 14.65 -39.30
N THR A 114 21.18 14.55 -40.43
CA THR A 114 22.21 15.51 -40.84
C THR A 114 21.73 16.97 -40.82
N GLN A 115 20.50 17.22 -41.26
CA GLN A 115 19.90 18.55 -41.30
C GLN A 115 19.41 19.06 -39.94
N GLY A 116 18.97 18.18 -39.04
CA GLY A 116 18.31 18.56 -37.79
C GLY A 116 16.94 19.23 -37.97
N VAL A 117 16.46 19.88 -36.90
CA VAL A 117 15.16 20.59 -36.86
C VAL A 117 15.24 21.95 -36.16
N LYS A 118 14.45 22.95 -36.56
CA LYS A 118 14.46 24.28 -35.92
C LYS A 118 13.54 24.34 -34.69
N ILE A 119 13.91 23.62 -33.63
CA ILE A 119 13.09 23.53 -32.39
C ILE A 119 12.80 24.91 -31.80
N LEU A 120 13.75 25.83 -31.82
CA LEU A 120 13.60 27.16 -31.23
C LEU A 120 12.92 28.18 -32.15
N TYR A 121 12.41 27.80 -33.32
CA TYR A 121 11.65 28.71 -34.16
C TYR A 121 10.41 29.24 -33.43
N PRO A 122 10.07 30.55 -33.51
CA PRO A 122 10.73 31.62 -34.27
C PRO A 122 11.83 32.38 -33.49
N LEU A 123 12.11 32.01 -32.25
CA LEU A 123 13.14 32.67 -31.41
C LEU A 123 14.56 32.46 -31.95
N SER A 124 14.82 31.34 -32.62
CA SER A 124 16.10 31.08 -33.29
C SER A 124 15.90 30.27 -34.57
N MET A 125 16.70 30.57 -35.59
CA MET A 125 16.73 29.84 -36.86
C MET A 125 17.77 28.71 -36.88
N LYS A 126 18.48 28.47 -35.77
CA LYS A 126 19.50 27.41 -35.67
C LYS A 126 18.84 26.03 -35.62
N ASN A 127 19.41 25.08 -36.34
CA ASN A 127 18.97 23.69 -36.31
C ASN A 127 19.47 23.01 -35.03
N ALA A 128 18.55 22.43 -34.27
CA ALA A 128 18.85 21.49 -33.21
C ALA A 128 19.22 20.14 -33.81
N VAL A 129 20.36 19.62 -33.37
CA VAL A 129 21.00 18.41 -33.90
C VAL A 129 21.58 17.59 -32.76
N PHE A 130 21.56 16.26 -32.89
CA PHE A 130 22.10 15.33 -31.92
C PHE A 130 22.75 14.13 -32.63
N PRO A 131 23.97 13.70 -32.26
CA PRO A 131 24.89 14.37 -31.35
C PRO A 131 25.42 15.69 -31.92
N PHE A 132 25.76 16.62 -31.03
CA PHE A 132 26.35 17.91 -31.37
C PHE A 132 27.88 17.78 -31.32
N ASP A 133 28.52 17.94 -32.47
CA ASP A 133 29.98 17.92 -32.63
C ASP A 133 30.38 19.16 -33.45
N THR A 134 31.36 19.91 -32.95
CA THR A 134 31.89 21.13 -33.59
C THR A 134 33.01 20.85 -34.59
N GLN A 135 33.72 19.74 -34.45
CA GLN A 135 34.84 19.36 -35.31
C GLN A 135 34.36 18.53 -36.50
N GLN A 136 33.43 17.59 -36.26
CA GLN A 136 32.86 16.74 -37.31
C GLN A 136 31.33 16.76 -37.27
N PRO A 137 30.70 17.83 -37.78
CA PRO A 137 29.27 18.05 -37.59
C PRO A 137 28.38 16.96 -38.21
N GLU A 138 28.84 16.21 -39.22
CA GLU A 138 28.01 15.21 -39.90
C GLU A 138 28.40 13.76 -39.63
N ALA A 139 29.57 13.50 -39.03
CA ALA A 139 30.16 12.15 -38.99
C ALA A 139 29.32 11.11 -38.22
N TYR A 140 28.59 11.56 -37.19
CA TYR A 140 27.77 10.71 -36.33
C TYR A 140 26.27 10.89 -36.56
N ARG A 141 25.87 11.65 -37.59
CA ARG A 141 24.46 11.92 -37.91
C ARG A 141 23.96 11.02 -39.03
N ILE A 142 22.69 10.68 -38.96
CA ILE A 142 22.09 9.73 -39.88
C ILE A 142 21.59 10.46 -41.12
N LYS A 143 22.04 10.03 -42.30
CA LYS A 143 21.51 10.52 -43.57
C LYS A 143 20.16 9.88 -43.82
N VAL A 144 19.13 10.68 -44.12
CA VAL A 144 17.77 10.17 -44.35
C VAL A 144 17.76 9.19 -45.54
N GLY A 145 17.15 8.02 -45.37
CA GLY A 145 17.08 6.98 -46.40
C GLY A 145 18.37 6.17 -46.62
N SER A 146 19.39 6.37 -45.77
CA SER A 146 20.61 5.57 -45.77
C SER A 146 20.40 4.17 -45.16
N LYS A 147 21.42 3.30 -45.24
CA LYS A 147 21.36 1.97 -44.61
C LYS A 147 21.26 2.11 -43.09
N GLU A 148 21.88 3.12 -42.53
CA GLU A 148 21.88 3.45 -41.11
C GLU A 148 20.46 3.81 -40.61
N ASP A 149 19.70 4.59 -41.39
CA ASP A 149 18.30 4.93 -41.08
C ASP A 149 17.41 3.67 -41.06
N ILE A 150 17.58 2.78 -42.04
CA ILE A 150 16.82 1.52 -42.13
C ILE A 150 17.18 0.59 -40.96
N ILE A 151 18.47 0.44 -40.64
CA ILE A 151 18.93 -0.38 -39.50
C ILE A 151 18.36 0.17 -38.19
N LEU A 152 18.38 1.49 -38.00
CA LEU A 152 17.81 2.12 -36.82
C LEU A 152 16.30 1.85 -36.69
N GLY A 153 15.55 1.97 -37.79
CA GLY A 153 14.13 1.61 -37.82
C GLY A 153 13.88 0.15 -37.42
N LEU A 154 14.68 -0.79 -37.92
CA LEU A 154 14.58 -2.21 -37.55
C LEU A 154 14.90 -2.45 -36.07
N ILE A 155 15.90 -1.76 -35.52
CA ILE A 155 16.22 -1.83 -34.09
C ILE A 155 15.01 -1.40 -33.26
N PHE A 156 14.36 -0.28 -33.58
CA PHE A 156 13.16 0.16 -32.86
C PHE A 156 11.99 -0.82 -33.00
N LEU A 157 11.81 -1.43 -34.17
CA LEU A 157 10.79 -2.46 -34.37
C LEU A 157 11.04 -3.67 -33.46
N ILE A 158 12.27 -4.18 -33.41
CA ILE A 158 12.65 -5.33 -32.58
C ILE A 158 12.49 -5.00 -31.09
N LEU A 159 12.88 -3.80 -30.66
CA LEU A 159 12.76 -3.36 -29.27
C LEU A 159 11.31 -3.12 -28.85
N THR A 160 10.42 -2.77 -29.76
CA THR A 160 9.00 -2.52 -29.44
C THR A 160 8.31 -3.79 -28.93
N ALA A 161 8.60 -4.97 -29.49
CA ALA A 161 7.92 -6.22 -29.13
C ALA A 161 8.06 -6.64 -27.65
N PRO A 162 9.27 -6.71 -27.04
CA PRO A 162 9.40 -7.03 -25.62
C PRO A 162 8.79 -5.95 -24.71
N LEU A 163 8.91 -4.66 -25.07
CA LEU A 163 8.29 -3.59 -24.29
C LEU A 163 6.75 -3.67 -24.35
N ALA A 164 6.17 -3.91 -25.52
CA ALA A 164 4.74 -4.10 -25.70
C ALA A 164 4.24 -5.33 -24.93
N TYR A 165 4.99 -6.43 -24.92
CA TYR A 165 4.67 -7.63 -24.14
C TYR A 165 4.67 -7.35 -22.62
N ILE A 166 5.71 -6.69 -22.12
CA ILE A 166 5.81 -6.28 -20.71
C ILE A 166 4.66 -5.33 -20.36
N SER A 167 4.39 -4.36 -21.22
CA SER A 167 3.28 -3.43 -21.06
C SER A 167 1.95 -4.18 -20.96
N HIS A 168 1.65 -5.08 -21.90
CA HIS A 168 0.37 -5.79 -21.93
C HIS A 168 0.16 -6.67 -20.69
N LYS A 169 1.20 -7.37 -20.22
CA LYS A 169 1.10 -8.33 -19.10
C LYS A 169 1.19 -7.68 -17.72
N THR A 170 1.78 -6.49 -17.60
CA THR A 170 2.31 -6.02 -16.32
C THR A 170 1.87 -4.61 -15.91
N HIS A 171 1.17 -3.88 -16.78
CA HIS A 171 0.82 -2.46 -16.60
C HIS A 171 0.23 -2.15 -15.23
N THR A 172 -0.72 -2.93 -14.73
CA THR A 172 -1.35 -2.59 -13.46
C THR A 172 -0.48 -2.93 -12.25
N LYS A 173 0.18 -4.09 -12.22
CA LYS A 173 0.89 -4.59 -11.03
C LYS A 173 2.20 -3.85 -10.75
N ILE A 174 3.04 -3.64 -11.77
CA ILE A 174 4.34 -2.96 -11.58
C ILE A 174 4.12 -1.47 -11.29
N ILE A 175 3.21 -0.80 -12.02
CA ILE A 175 2.92 0.61 -11.77
C ILE A 175 2.39 0.81 -10.33
N ARG A 176 1.48 -0.05 -9.86
CA ARG A 176 1.01 -0.05 -8.45
C ARG A 176 2.15 -0.25 -7.46
N GLN A 177 3.08 -1.14 -7.76
CA GLN A 177 4.21 -1.46 -6.89
C GLN A 177 5.28 -0.36 -6.86
N ILE A 178 5.41 0.42 -7.93
CA ILE A 178 6.29 1.59 -8.02
C ILE A 178 5.64 2.82 -7.38
N GLN A 179 4.39 3.13 -7.71
CA GLN A 179 3.70 4.35 -7.26
C GLN A 179 3.34 4.32 -5.77
N LYS A 180 2.94 3.15 -5.24
CA LYS A 180 2.53 2.93 -3.83
C LYS A 180 1.61 4.04 -3.29
N ASP A 181 0.71 4.56 -4.11
CA ASP A 181 -0.18 5.66 -3.76
C ASP A 181 -1.61 5.18 -3.47
N ILE A 182 -2.36 6.00 -2.72
CA ILE A 182 -3.73 5.66 -2.30
C ILE A 182 -4.67 5.43 -3.49
N ASN A 183 -4.52 6.19 -4.58
CA ASN A 183 -5.42 6.06 -5.73
C ASN A 183 -5.20 4.72 -6.44
N SER A 184 -3.94 4.29 -6.56
CA SER A 184 -3.63 2.97 -7.11
C SER A 184 -4.05 1.83 -6.18
N ALA A 185 -3.94 2.02 -4.87
CA ALA A 185 -4.44 1.05 -3.89
C ALA A 185 -5.97 0.88 -3.95
N VAL A 186 -6.73 1.98 -4.12
CA VAL A 186 -8.18 1.97 -4.33
C VAL A 186 -8.55 1.27 -5.64
N ARG A 187 -7.87 1.59 -6.75
CA ARG A 187 -8.09 0.92 -8.05
C ARG A 187 -7.84 -0.59 -7.95
N ALA A 188 -6.75 -0.98 -7.30
CA ALA A 188 -6.40 -2.37 -7.09
C ALA A 188 -7.43 -3.10 -6.23
N TYR A 189 -7.93 -2.46 -5.19
CA TYR A 189 -8.99 -3.01 -4.36
C TYR A 189 -10.28 -3.23 -5.16
N ASN A 190 -10.74 -2.23 -5.92
CA ASN A 190 -11.98 -2.36 -6.71
C ASN A 190 -11.92 -3.46 -7.78
N GLU A 191 -10.73 -3.74 -8.31
CA GLU A 191 -10.50 -4.85 -9.26
C GLU A 191 -10.51 -6.22 -8.55
N LEU A 192 -9.83 -6.33 -7.40
CA LEU A 192 -9.57 -7.61 -6.71
C LEU A 192 -10.65 -8.01 -5.69
N ALA A 193 -11.42 -7.06 -5.16
CA ALA A 193 -12.39 -7.29 -4.08
C ALA A 193 -13.56 -8.19 -4.45
N LYS A 194 -13.75 -8.49 -5.74
CA LYS A 194 -14.76 -9.44 -6.23
C LYS A 194 -14.43 -10.87 -5.83
N ASP A 195 -13.15 -11.23 -5.90
CA ASP A 195 -12.68 -12.61 -5.77
C ASP A 195 -11.81 -12.82 -4.52
N PHE A 196 -11.34 -11.74 -3.88
CA PHE A 196 -10.40 -11.80 -2.76
C PHE A 196 -10.72 -10.82 -1.65
N ILE A 197 -10.51 -11.25 -0.39
CA ILE A 197 -10.24 -10.33 0.72
C ILE A 197 -8.85 -9.75 0.51
N CYS A 198 -8.83 -8.43 0.35
CA CYS A 198 -7.64 -7.64 0.08
C CYS A 198 -7.09 -7.04 1.39
N PHE A 199 -5.77 -6.93 1.47
CA PHE A 199 -5.06 -6.27 2.55
C PHE A 199 -4.29 -5.07 2.01
N ALA A 200 -4.30 -3.97 2.75
CA ALA A 200 -3.48 -2.79 2.50
C ALA A 200 -2.20 -2.89 3.33
N LYS A 201 -1.06 -2.96 2.66
CA LYS A 201 0.25 -2.77 3.28
C LYS A 201 0.49 -1.28 3.41
N ILE A 202 0.44 -0.78 4.65
CA ILE A 202 0.46 0.65 4.96
C ILE A 202 1.77 1.00 5.64
N ASN A 203 2.35 2.11 5.21
CA ASN A 203 3.41 2.81 5.92
C ASN A 203 2.98 4.28 6.11
N GLY A 204 2.59 4.61 7.33
CA GLY A 204 1.95 5.88 7.64
C GLY A 204 2.07 6.28 9.10
N ILE A 205 1.33 7.32 9.46
CA ILE A 205 1.29 7.89 10.80
C ILE A 205 -0.17 8.03 11.22
N ASN A 206 -0.49 7.62 12.45
CA ASN A 206 -1.77 7.92 13.06
C ASN A 206 -1.88 9.43 13.25
N THR A 207 -2.90 10.06 12.67
CA THR A 207 -3.04 11.52 12.70
C THR A 207 -3.48 12.06 14.06
N THR A 208 -4.00 11.20 14.94
CA THR A 208 -4.40 11.57 16.30
C THR A 208 -3.28 11.30 17.30
N THR A 209 -2.67 10.10 17.26
CA THR A 209 -1.62 9.72 18.23
C THR A 209 -0.20 10.08 17.78
N HIS A 210 -0.01 10.45 16.52
CA HIS A 210 1.29 10.66 15.88
C HIS A 210 2.23 9.44 15.86
N GLU A 211 1.72 8.26 16.21
CA GLU A 211 2.48 7.01 16.17
C GLU A 211 2.64 6.50 14.74
N LYS A 212 3.82 5.92 14.45
CA LYS A 212 4.09 5.31 13.15
C LYS A 212 3.33 3.98 13.04
N ILE A 213 2.46 3.88 12.04
CA ILE A 213 1.71 2.67 11.72
C ILE A 213 2.37 2.00 10.52
N LYS A 214 2.89 0.79 10.75
CA LYS A 214 3.44 -0.06 9.69
C LYS A 214 2.91 -1.47 9.83
N GLY A 215 2.19 -1.94 8.83
CA GLY A 215 1.54 -3.25 8.89
C GLY A 215 0.69 -3.54 7.67
N GLU A 216 0.02 -4.70 7.71
CA GLU A 216 -0.93 -5.12 6.69
C GLU A 216 -2.32 -5.20 7.33
N PHE A 217 -3.25 -4.40 6.81
CA PHE A 217 -4.58 -4.22 7.39
C PHE A 217 -5.63 -4.68 6.39
N MET A 218 -6.66 -5.37 6.86
CA MET A 218 -7.75 -5.84 5.99
C MET A 218 -8.51 -4.64 5.43
N ILE A 219 -8.72 -4.60 4.11
CA ILE A 219 -9.51 -3.55 3.47
C ILE A 219 -10.98 -3.95 3.52
N ILE A 220 -11.81 -3.06 4.07
CA ILE A 220 -13.25 -3.25 4.24
C ILE A 220 -13.99 -2.68 3.04
N SER A 221 -13.64 -1.45 2.65
CA SER A 221 -14.26 -0.75 1.53
C SER A 221 -13.36 0.37 1.01
N ALA A 222 -13.65 0.85 -0.20
CA ALA A 222 -13.08 2.08 -0.73
C ALA A 222 -14.14 3.17 -0.69
N GLU A 223 -13.80 4.31 -0.10
CA GLU A 223 -14.67 5.47 -0.07
C GLU A 223 -14.07 6.53 -1.00
N LYS A 224 -14.75 6.85 -2.11
CA LYS A 224 -14.23 7.73 -3.17
C LYS A 224 -12.92 7.18 -3.76
N GLN A 225 -12.20 7.99 -4.53
CA GLN A 225 -10.98 7.56 -5.23
C GLN A 225 -9.70 7.63 -4.38
N ASN A 226 -9.75 8.29 -3.21
CA ASN A 226 -8.56 8.68 -2.44
C ASN A 226 -8.60 8.24 -0.97
N MET A 227 -9.53 7.35 -0.59
CA MET A 227 -9.70 6.91 0.78
C MET A 227 -10.08 5.42 0.82
N LEU A 228 -9.44 4.69 1.73
CA LEU A 228 -9.73 3.29 2.03
C LEU A 228 -10.16 3.15 3.48
N LEU A 229 -11.15 2.30 3.71
CA LEU A 229 -11.56 1.86 5.04
C LEU A 229 -10.83 0.54 5.34
N VAL A 230 -10.08 0.51 6.43
CA VAL A 230 -9.33 -0.67 6.87
C VAL A 230 -9.68 -1.04 8.30
N ARG A 231 -9.53 -2.32 8.63
CA ARG A 231 -9.67 -2.81 10.02
C ARG A 231 -8.35 -2.65 10.76
N ASN A 232 -8.34 -1.92 11.87
CA ASN A 232 -7.17 -1.77 12.72
C ASN A 232 -6.96 -3.04 13.61
N PRO A 233 -5.82 -3.17 14.31
CA PRO A 233 -5.55 -4.32 15.19
C PRO A 233 -6.55 -4.44 16.36
N GLU A 234 -7.17 -3.34 16.77
CA GLU A 234 -8.18 -3.30 17.84
C GLU A 234 -9.57 -3.75 17.35
N GLY A 235 -9.72 -4.02 16.04
CA GLY A 235 -10.97 -4.47 15.42
C GLY A 235 -11.90 -3.34 14.95
N LEU A 236 -11.46 -2.08 14.99
CA LEU A 236 -12.21 -0.91 14.58
C LEU A 236 -11.99 -0.57 13.10
N THR A 237 -13.01 0.03 12.48
CA THR A 237 -12.93 0.56 11.11
C THR A 237 -12.28 1.94 11.14
N VAL A 238 -11.14 2.09 10.46
CA VAL A 238 -10.39 3.36 10.37
C VAL A 238 -10.17 3.79 8.91
N THR A 239 -10.06 5.09 8.69
CA THR A 239 -9.83 5.69 7.37
C THR A 239 -8.36 5.87 7.06
N VAL A 240 -7.96 5.56 5.82
CA VAL A 240 -6.60 5.70 5.33
C VAL A 240 -6.60 6.56 4.08
N GLY A 241 -5.75 7.60 4.06
CA GLY A 241 -5.61 8.44 2.89
C GLY A 241 -4.46 9.45 3.01
N LYS A 242 -4.41 10.37 2.04
CA LYS A 242 -3.40 11.45 1.98
C LYS A 242 -3.81 12.74 2.68
N ASP A 243 -5.07 12.86 3.12
CA ASP A 243 -5.56 14.05 3.81
C ASP A 243 -5.48 13.83 5.33
N PRO A 244 -4.57 14.50 6.06
CA PRO A 244 -4.40 14.30 7.50
C PRO A 244 -5.57 14.85 8.31
N PHE A 245 -6.40 15.74 7.77
CA PHE A 245 -7.56 16.28 8.47
C PHE A 245 -8.76 15.33 8.43
N LYS A 246 -8.92 14.61 7.31
CA LYS A 246 -10.06 13.71 7.09
C LYS A 246 -9.80 12.25 7.45
N ASN A 247 -8.55 11.79 7.34
CA ASN A 247 -8.23 10.38 7.55
C ASN A 247 -7.62 10.14 8.94
N ASP A 248 -7.95 9.01 9.55
CA ASP A 248 -7.33 8.51 10.78
C ASP A 248 -5.85 8.26 10.57
N ILE A 249 -5.50 7.63 9.44
CA ILE A 249 -4.14 7.27 9.08
C ILE A 249 -3.72 8.06 7.86
N PHE A 250 -2.70 8.90 8.04
CA PHE A 250 -2.01 9.54 6.92
C PHE A 250 -0.98 8.57 6.36
N THR A 251 -1.12 8.19 5.09
CA THR A 251 -0.24 7.21 4.45
C THR A 251 0.76 7.87 3.50
N THR A 252 2.02 7.48 3.62
CA THR A 252 3.08 7.86 2.66
C THR A 252 3.19 6.83 1.55
N ASP A 253 3.18 5.54 1.92
CA ASP A 253 3.15 4.41 0.99
C ASP A 253 2.00 3.46 1.33
N ILE A 254 1.22 3.08 0.32
CA ILE A 254 0.17 2.08 0.45
C ILE A 254 0.12 1.17 -0.77
N LEU A 255 0.00 -0.14 -0.52
CA LEU A 255 -0.13 -1.15 -1.56
C LEU A 255 -1.24 -2.15 -1.21
N THR A 256 -2.17 -2.37 -2.12
CA THR A 256 -3.21 -3.40 -1.98
C THR A 256 -2.71 -4.75 -2.48
N THR A 257 -2.82 -5.77 -1.64
CA THR A 257 -2.43 -7.16 -1.94
C THR A 257 -3.62 -8.10 -1.72
N PRO A 258 -3.98 -8.97 -2.69
CA PRO A 258 -4.96 -10.03 -2.46
C PRO A 258 -4.34 -11.12 -1.58
N LYS A 259 -5.05 -11.57 -0.53
CA LYS A 259 -4.55 -12.63 0.36
C LYS A 259 -5.43 -13.87 0.40
N ILE A 260 -6.72 -13.68 0.66
CA ILE A 260 -7.65 -14.80 0.89
C ILE A 260 -8.68 -14.77 -0.22
N LYS A 261 -8.88 -15.90 -0.91
CA LYS A 261 -9.93 -16.00 -1.92
C LYS A 261 -11.29 -16.04 -1.22
N ALA A 262 -12.19 -15.15 -1.59
CA ALA A 262 -13.43 -14.93 -0.87
C ALA A 262 -14.48 -14.27 -1.76
N LYS A 263 -15.74 -14.59 -1.52
CA LYS A 263 -16.87 -13.91 -2.15
C LYS A 263 -17.42 -12.84 -1.20
N THR A 264 -17.62 -11.65 -1.74
CA THR A 264 -18.26 -10.54 -1.01
C THR A 264 -19.75 -10.55 -1.33
N GLU A 265 -20.61 -10.67 -0.32
CA GLU A 265 -22.05 -10.54 -0.44
C GLU A 265 -22.52 -9.23 0.19
N ILE A 266 -23.49 -8.58 -0.44
CA ILE A 266 -24.14 -7.37 0.08
C ILE A 266 -25.61 -7.70 0.28
N LYS A 267 -26.05 -7.75 1.54
CA LYS A 267 -27.42 -8.09 1.91
C LYS A 267 -28.11 -6.86 2.48
N ASN A 268 -29.24 -6.46 1.88
CA ASN A 268 -30.10 -5.42 2.46
C ASN A 268 -31.07 -6.07 3.43
N ILE A 269 -31.16 -5.51 4.64
CA ILE A 269 -31.93 -6.06 5.74
C ILE A 269 -32.76 -4.91 6.32
N THR A 270 -34.08 -5.12 6.34
CA THR A 270 -35.02 -4.26 7.07
C THR A 270 -35.47 -5.01 8.31
N ILE A 271 -35.27 -4.43 9.49
CA ILE A 271 -35.63 -5.04 10.77
C ILE A 271 -36.65 -4.13 11.46
N GLU A 272 -37.77 -4.68 11.89
CA GLU A 272 -38.80 -3.98 12.66
C GLU A 272 -39.18 -4.86 13.87
N ASN A 273 -39.24 -4.25 15.05
CA ASN A 273 -39.64 -4.88 16.32
C ASN A 273 -38.85 -6.15 16.70
N GLN A 274 -37.58 -6.23 16.31
CA GLN A 274 -36.70 -7.35 16.59
C GLN A 274 -35.29 -6.88 16.98
N THR A 275 -34.49 -7.79 17.54
CA THR A 275 -33.08 -7.53 17.83
C THR A 275 -32.23 -7.54 16.56
N LEU A 276 -31.08 -6.87 16.59
CA LEU A 276 -30.15 -6.86 15.46
C LEU A 276 -29.62 -8.28 15.17
N THR A 277 -29.35 -9.06 16.22
CA THR A 277 -28.84 -10.43 16.12
C THR A 277 -29.80 -11.39 15.43
N SER A 278 -31.11 -11.29 15.69
CA SER A 278 -32.12 -12.14 15.06
C SER A 278 -32.35 -11.81 13.58
N GLY A 279 -32.17 -10.55 13.19
CA GLY A 279 -32.35 -10.13 11.79
C GLY A 279 -31.18 -10.47 10.86
N LEU A 280 -29.97 -10.63 11.39
CA LEU A 280 -28.75 -10.84 10.59
C LEU A 280 -28.50 -12.30 10.19
N ASN A 281 -28.96 -13.30 10.97
CA ASN A 281 -28.81 -14.74 10.69
C ASN A 281 -27.42 -15.13 10.12
N THR A 282 -26.35 -14.58 10.68
CA THR A 282 -24.97 -14.87 10.26
C THR A 282 -24.32 -15.90 11.21
N PRO A 283 -23.50 -16.84 10.69
CA PRO A 283 -22.72 -17.74 11.53
C PRO A 283 -21.81 -16.97 12.48
N PRO A 284 -21.69 -17.36 13.76
CA PRO A 284 -20.84 -16.66 14.74
C PRO A 284 -19.38 -16.50 14.30
N ASP A 285 -18.85 -17.47 13.55
CA ASP A 285 -17.46 -17.48 13.06
C ASP A 285 -17.16 -16.34 12.06
N LEU A 286 -18.18 -15.75 11.45
CA LEU A 286 -18.05 -14.67 10.46
C LEU A 286 -18.24 -13.27 11.07
N ASP A 287 -18.49 -13.13 12.37
CA ASP A 287 -18.77 -11.84 13.01
C ASP A 287 -17.69 -10.76 12.72
N SER A 288 -16.42 -11.16 12.66
CA SER A 288 -15.29 -10.28 12.34
C SER A 288 -15.18 -9.88 10.85
N LEU A 289 -16.01 -10.49 10.01
CA LEU A 289 -16.08 -10.31 8.56
C LEU A 289 -17.41 -9.69 8.12
N VAL A 290 -18.25 -9.24 9.06
CA VAL A 290 -19.52 -8.56 8.79
C VAL A 290 -19.41 -7.08 9.15
N TYR A 291 -19.75 -6.23 8.18
CA TYR A 291 -19.76 -4.77 8.34
C TYR A 291 -21.13 -4.22 7.98
N LEU A 292 -21.70 -3.41 8.87
CA LEU A 292 -23.04 -2.86 8.75
C LEU A 292 -23.01 -1.38 8.37
N SER A 293 -23.86 -0.99 7.42
CA SER A 293 -24.06 0.40 7.01
C SER A 293 -25.54 0.71 6.92
N GLY A 294 -26.02 1.83 7.45
CA GLY A 294 -27.45 2.16 7.42
C GLY A 294 -27.92 2.97 8.62
N GLU A 295 -29.23 2.97 8.88
CA GLU A 295 -29.84 3.72 9.98
C GLU A 295 -30.67 2.80 10.87
N ILE A 296 -30.58 3.04 12.18
CA ILE A 296 -31.29 2.32 13.25
C ILE A 296 -32.07 3.34 14.08
N GLU A 297 -33.37 3.13 14.20
CA GLU A 297 -34.27 3.86 15.09
C GLU A 297 -34.66 2.97 16.26
N LEU A 298 -34.46 3.47 17.47
CA LEU A 298 -34.65 2.76 18.74
C LEU A 298 -35.85 3.30 19.50
N TYR A 299 -36.39 2.49 20.41
CA TYR A 299 -37.45 2.92 21.32
C TYR A 299 -36.93 3.81 22.44
N GLU A 300 -35.75 3.48 22.96
CA GLU A 300 -35.13 4.17 24.10
C GLU A 300 -33.86 4.91 23.68
N PRO A 301 -33.55 6.04 24.34
CA PRO A 301 -32.34 6.79 24.09
C PRO A 301 -31.11 6.02 24.59
N ILE A 302 -30.05 5.99 23.79
CA ILE A 302 -28.78 5.34 24.15
C ILE A 302 -27.67 6.38 24.19
N PHE A 303 -26.82 6.29 25.20
CA PHE A 303 -25.54 6.99 25.21
C PHE A 303 -24.45 6.07 24.64
N ILE A 304 -23.86 6.45 23.52
CA ILE A 304 -22.75 5.71 22.89
C ILE A 304 -21.47 6.49 23.15
N GLU A 305 -20.53 5.88 23.86
CA GLU A 305 -19.18 6.43 23.99
C GLU A 305 -18.54 6.52 22.60
N LYS A 306 -18.17 7.74 22.22
CA LYS A 306 -17.58 8.00 20.90
C LYS A 306 -16.15 7.44 20.88
N PRO A 307 -15.84 6.51 19.96
CA PRO A 307 -14.47 6.01 19.82
C PRO A 307 -13.53 7.14 19.39
N ILE A 308 -12.26 7.04 19.77
CA ILE A 308 -11.20 8.01 19.44
C ILE A 308 -10.72 7.78 17.99
N THR A 309 -11.66 7.84 17.04
CA THR A 309 -11.43 7.74 15.59
C THR A 309 -12.10 8.92 14.90
N LYS A 310 -11.42 9.52 13.92
CA LYS A 310 -11.98 10.49 12.97
C LYS A 310 -13.06 9.86 12.10
N HIS A 311 -12.91 8.58 11.76
CA HIS A 311 -13.99 7.81 11.13
C HIS A 311 -15.08 7.50 12.15
N GLU A 312 -16.23 8.16 12.01
CA GLU A 312 -17.44 7.88 12.78
C GLU A 312 -18.17 6.67 12.16
N PHE A 313 -17.71 5.46 12.48
CA PHE A 313 -18.41 4.24 12.06
C PHE A 313 -19.77 4.06 12.76
N ILE A 314 -19.97 4.73 13.91
CA ILE A 314 -21.26 4.92 14.56
C ILE A 314 -21.45 6.42 14.80
N LYS A 315 -22.54 6.99 14.30
CA LYS A 315 -22.90 8.39 14.50
C LYS A 315 -24.31 8.47 15.08
N GLN A 316 -24.44 9.10 16.24
CA GLN A 316 -25.75 9.40 16.81
C GLN A 316 -26.33 10.66 16.16
N THR A 317 -27.48 10.52 15.50
CA THR A 317 -28.16 11.62 14.78
C THR A 317 -29.26 12.25 15.64
N SER A 318 -29.88 11.46 16.52
CA SER A 318 -30.78 11.93 17.58
C SER A 318 -30.69 10.97 18.77
N GLU A 319 -31.35 11.30 19.90
CA GLU A 319 -31.39 10.45 21.09
C GLU A 319 -31.77 9.00 20.75
N ASN A 320 -32.68 8.81 19.79
CA ASN A 320 -33.22 7.50 19.38
C ASN A 320 -32.79 7.06 17.96
N LYS A 321 -31.92 7.79 17.26
CA LYS A 321 -31.47 7.43 15.90
C LYS A 321 -29.95 7.34 15.78
N ILE A 322 -29.49 6.20 15.28
CA ILE A 322 -28.08 5.89 15.06
C ILE A 322 -27.85 5.62 13.57
N LYS A 323 -26.78 6.20 13.03
CA LYS A 323 -26.28 5.92 11.69
C LYS A 323 -25.00 5.08 11.77
N LEU A 324 -24.96 3.99 11.01
CA LEU A 324 -23.83 3.08 10.88
C LEU A 324 -23.11 3.32 9.56
N ASN A 325 -21.78 3.45 9.59
CA ASN A 325 -20.92 3.59 8.42
C ASN A 325 -19.83 2.51 8.45
N PHE A 326 -20.11 1.34 7.86
CA PHE A 326 -19.23 0.15 7.90
C PHE A 326 -18.80 -0.21 9.34
N ALA A 327 -19.77 -0.21 10.26
CA ALA A 327 -19.57 -0.59 11.64
C ALA A 327 -19.34 -2.11 11.76
N PRO A 328 -18.27 -2.57 12.43
CA PRO A 328 -17.99 -3.99 12.58
C PRO A 328 -18.98 -4.66 13.54
N LEU A 329 -19.53 -5.82 13.16
CA LEU A 329 -20.56 -6.51 13.94
C LEU A 329 -20.05 -6.95 15.32
N ASP A 330 -18.78 -7.35 15.44
CA ASP A 330 -18.17 -7.73 16.70
C ASP A 330 -18.09 -6.57 17.71
N TYR A 331 -17.92 -5.34 17.23
CA TYR A 331 -18.01 -4.15 18.08
C TYR A 331 -19.44 -3.92 18.58
N ILE A 332 -20.44 -4.01 17.69
CA ILE A 332 -21.85 -3.77 18.02
C ILE A 332 -22.36 -4.81 19.04
N LYS A 333 -21.89 -6.06 18.95
CA LYS A 333 -22.15 -7.09 19.96
C LYS A 333 -21.50 -6.77 21.31
N LYS A 334 -20.25 -6.28 21.31
CA LYS A 334 -19.54 -5.87 22.53
C LYS A 334 -20.22 -4.69 23.24
N THR A 335 -20.78 -3.74 22.49
CA THR A 335 -21.46 -2.56 23.06
C THR A 335 -22.91 -2.80 23.47
N ASN A 336 -23.37 -4.06 23.47
CA ASN A 336 -24.73 -4.49 23.82
C ASN A 336 -25.88 -3.88 22.96
N ILE A 337 -25.55 -3.08 21.93
CA ILE A 337 -26.51 -2.48 20.98
C ILE A 337 -27.23 -3.59 20.20
N ALA A 338 -26.54 -4.70 19.92
CA ALA A 338 -27.08 -5.80 19.14
C ALA A 338 -28.30 -6.48 19.80
N ASN A 339 -28.43 -6.40 21.13
CA ASN A 339 -29.46 -7.04 21.93
C ASN A 339 -30.68 -6.14 22.18
N LEU A 340 -30.65 -4.89 21.72
CA LEU A 340 -31.75 -3.95 21.93
C LEU A 340 -32.87 -4.17 20.91
N ILE A 341 -34.10 -3.89 21.34
CA ILE A 341 -35.28 -3.98 20.47
C ILE A 341 -35.29 -2.74 19.57
N ILE A 342 -35.19 -2.97 18.27
CA ILE A 342 -35.14 -1.91 17.27
C ILE A 342 -36.56 -1.61 16.79
N LYS A 343 -36.94 -0.33 16.77
CA LYS A 343 -38.22 0.15 16.23
C LYS A 343 -38.24 0.00 14.71
N LYS A 344 -37.19 0.50 14.06
CA LYS A 344 -36.99 0.33 12.62
C LYS A 344 -35.52 0.43 12.25
N ALA A 345 -35.01 -0.52 11.50
CA ALA A 345 -33.65 -0.51 10.98
C ALA A 345 -33.67 -0.74 9.47
N SER A 346 -32.93 0.09 8.74
CA SER A 346 -32.64 -0.09 7.31
C SER A 346 -31.14 -0.19 7.14
N ILE A 347 -30.64 -1.41 7.03
CA ILE A 347 -29.21 -1.72 7.11
C ILE A 347 -28.79 -2.56 5.91
N THR A 348 -27.63 -2.23 5.35
CA THR A 348 -26.90 -3.03 4.38
C THR A 348 -25.75 -3.72 5.10
N ALA A 349 -25.75 -5.05 5.10
CA ALA A 349 -24.68 -5.88 5.62
C ALA A 349 -23.74 -6.31 4.50
N LYS A 350 -22.46 -5.98 4.63
CA LYS A 350 -21.39 -6.47 3.76
C LYS A 350 -20.69 -7.63 4.44
N ILE A 351 -20.72 -8.81 3.82
CA ILE A 351 -20.24 -10.07 4.39
C ILE A 351 -19.14 -10.62 3.50
N PHE A 352 -18.00 -11.00 4.09
CA PHE A 352 -16.94 -11.70 3.37
C PHE A 352 -16.98 -13.19 3.69
N TYR A 353 -17.21 -14.03 2.69
CA TYR A 353 -17.15 -15.49 2.80
C TYR A 353 -15.81 -16.00 2.26
N PRO A 354 -14.85 -16.40 3.12
CA PRO A 354 -13.62 -17.02 2.65
C PRO A 354 -13.96 -18.37 1.99
N GLU A 355 -13.44 -18.61 0.79
CA GLU A 355 -13.44 -19.95 0.22
C GLU A 355 -12.52 -20.81 1.12
N GLN A 356 -13.11 -21.73 1.87
CA GLN A 356 -12.33 -22.71 2.62
C GLN A 356 -11.50 -23.51 1.61
N THR A 357 -10.17 -23.51 1.78
CA THR A 357 -9.29 -24.50 1.15
C THR A 357 -9.90 -25.87 1.43
N PRO A 358 -10.04 -26.78 0.44
CA PRO A 358 -10.72 -28.06 0.65
C PRO A 358 -9.93 -28.90 1.66
N SER A 359 -10.26 -28.74 2.94
CA SER A 359 -10.02 -29.74 3.96
C SER A 359 -11.22 -30.67 3.89
N ALA A 360 -10.91 -31.95 3.67
CA ALA A 360 -11.85 -33.03 3.39
C ALA A 360 -13.14 -32.93 4.23
N LEU A 361 -14.27 -32.70 3.56
CA LEU A 361 -15.61 -32.86 4.12
C LEU A 361 -16.24 -34.05 3.41
N THR A 362 -16.16 -35.24 4.02
CA THR A 362 -17.18 -35.86 4.89
C THR A 362 -18.46 -36.25 4.14
N PRO A 363 -18.84 -37.55 4.14
CA PRO A 363 -20.07 -38.04 3.51
C PRO A 363 -21.32 -37.53 4.24
N PRO A 364 -22.50 -37.54 3.58
CA PRO A 364 -23.70 -36.86 4.06
C PRO A 364 -24.25 -37.49 5.34
N ILE A 365 -24.73 -36.61 6.21
CA ILE A 365 -25.38 -36.89 7.50
C ILE A 365 -26.59 -37.81 7.27
N LYS A 366 -26.55 -39.02 7.85
CA LYS A 366 -27.74 -39.81 8.13
C LYS A 366 -28.29 -39.44 9.50
N THR A 367 -29.61 -39.35 9.56
CA THR A 367 -30.45 -39.05 10.71
C THR A 367 -30.49 -40.17 11.74
N HIS A 368 -30.63 -39.75 13.00
CA HIS A 368 -30.92 -40.50 14.23
C HIS A 368 -29.81 -41.39 14.79
N GLU A 369 -29.31 -41.07 15.99
CA GLU A 369 -28.95 -42.05 17.02
C GLU A 369 -28.81 -41.39 18.40
N GLU A 370 -29.04 -42.19 19.43
CA GLU A 370 -29.34 -41.87 20.83
C GLU A 370 -28.22 -41.12 21.58
N ASN A 371 -28.58 -40.34 22.61
CA ASN A 371 -27.64 -39.67 23.53
C ASN A 371 -26.75 -40.70 24.27
N LYS A 372 -25.59 -41.05 23.71
CA LYS A 372 -24.56 -41.87 24.36
C LYS A 372 -23.48 -40.99 24.99
N PHE A 373 -23.47 -40.89 26.32
CA PHE A 373 -22.40 -40.23 27.06
C PHE A 373 -21.17 -41.15 27.16
N THR A 374 -20.02 -40.68 26.70
CA THR A 374 -18.73 -41.39 26.79
C THR A 374 -17.83 -40.70 27.80
N THR A 375 -17.29 -41.42 28.78
CA THR A 375 -16.37 -40.86 29.79
C THR A 375 -14.93 -41.24 29.50
N GLN A 376 -14.03 -40.26 29.44
CA GLN A 376 -12.58 -40.45 29.33
C GLN A 376 -11.93 -40.13 30.68
N THR A 377 -11.22 -41.11 31.26
CA THR A 377 -10.49 -40.93 32.53
C THR A 377 -9.00 -40.79 32.26
N ILE A 378 -8.41 -39.69 32.72
CA ILE A 378 -6.97 -39.42 32.66
C ILE A 378 -6.38 -39.70 34.05
N GLU A 379 -5.54 -40.73 34.16
CA GLU A 379 -4.80 -41.03 35.40
C GLU A 379 -3.51 -40.18 35.50
N LEU A 380 -3.30 -39.58 36.66
CA LEU A 380 -2.14 -38.76 37.01
C LEU A 380 -1.36 -39.34 38.21
N LYS A 381 -0.03 -39.29 38.12
CA LYS A 381 0.85 -39.51 39.27
C LYS A 381 0.79 -38.32 40.24
N PRO A 382 1.09 -38.49 41.54
CA PRO A 382 0.87 -37.47 42.57
C PRO A 382 1.56 -36.10 42.32
N ASN A 383 2.68 -36.08 41.58
CA ASN A 383 3.45 -34.85 41.27
C ASN A 383 3.29 -34.33 39.83
N GLU A 384 2.42 -34.93 39.00
CA GLU A 384 2.19 -34.48 37.62
C GLU A 384 1.09 -33.40 37.57
N LYS A 385 1.40 -32.22 37.03
CA LYS A 385 0.43 -31.15 36.76
C LYS A 385 0.02 -31.19 35.28
N ILE A 386 -1.28 -31.03 35.02
CA ILE A 386 -1.84 -30.95 33.67
C ILE A 386 -2.28 -29.52 33.39
N ASN A 387 -2.07 -29.03 32.16
CA ASN A 387 -2.78 -27.88 31.64
C ASN A 387 -3.90 -28.35 30.70
N LEU A 388 -5.14 -28.04 31.06
CA LEU A 388 -6.35 -28.37 30.28
C LEU A 388 -6.56 -27.31 29.21
N LEU A 389 -6.75 -27.74 27.95
CA LEU A 389 -6.99 -26.86 26.81
C LEU A 389 -8.49 -26.73 26.47
N ILE A 390 -9.33 -27.57 27.05
CA ILE A 390 -10.77 -27.64 26.82
C ILE A 390 -11.58 -27.00 27.95
N LYS A 391 -12.74 -26.47 27.60
CA LYS A 391 -13.76 -25.96 28.54
C LYS A 391 -15.08 -26.73 28.34
N THR A 392 -15.90 -26.80 29.38
CA THR A 392 -17.25 -27.38 29.31
C THR A 392 -18.08 -26.67 28.23
N GLY A 393 -18.76 -27.44 27.38
CA GLY A 393 -19.57 -26.94 26.26
C GLY A 393 -18.84 -26.86 24.90
N GLN A 394 -17.54 -27.17 24.85
CA GLN A 394 -16.76 -27.17 23.60
C GLN A 394 -16.97 -28.49 22.83
N ALA A 395 -17.21 -28.40 21.52
CA ALA A 395 -17.23 -29.57 20.64
C ALA A 395 -15.79 -30.04 20.38
N ILE A 396 -15.54 -31.33 20.56
CA ILE A 396 -14.24 -31.96 20.36
C ILE A 396 -14.34 -33.15 19.41
N SER A 397 -13.31 -33.37 18.59
CA SER A 397 -13.22 -34.51 17.68
C SER A 397 -12.29 -35.59 18.23
N THR A 398 -12.50 -36.85 17.85
CA THR A 398 -11.57 -37.96 18.12
C THR A 398 -10.15 -37.60 17.65
N GLY A 399 -9.18 -37.69 18.56
CA GLY A 399 -7.78 -37.34 18.29
C GLY A 399 -7.40 -35.88 18.53
N GLU A 400 -8.34 -35.00 18.90
CA GLU A 400 -8.06 -33.60 19.22
C GLU A 400 -7.31 -33.46 20.55
N ILE A 401 -6.33 -32.56 20.64
CA ILE A 401 -5.50 -32.37 21.84
C ILE A 401 -6.33 -31.67 22.94
N ILE A 402 -6.61 -32.39 24.03
CA ILE A 402 -7.47 -31.91 25.14
C ILE A 402 -6.68 -31.35 26.31
N ALA A 403 -5.44 -31.81 26.50
CA ALA A 403 -4.58 -31.37 27.58
C ALA A 403 -3.11 -31.69 27.27
N TYR A 404 -2.18 -31.08 28.00
CA TYR A 404 -0.80 -31.54 28.03
C TYR A 404 -0.27 -31.61 29.46
N LYS A 405 0.61 -32.58 29.73
CA LYS A 405 1.31 -32.69 31.01
C LYS A 405 2.44 -31.66 31.05
N LEU A 406 2.56 -30.90 32.14
CA LEU A 406 3.70 -30.00 32.34
C LEU A 406 4.96 -30.84 32.61
N SER A 407 5.90 -30.80 31.68
CA SER A 407 7.23 -31.41 31.84
C SER A 407 8.18 -30.41 32.52
N PRO A 408 9.02 -30.83 33.48
CA PRO A 408 10.07 -29.98 34.07
C PRO A 408 11.01 -29.35 33.02
N LYS A 409 11.19 -30.03 31.88
CA LYS A 409 11.97 -29.51 30.75
C LYS A 409 11.28 -28.32 30.06
N ALA A 410 9.95 -28.36 29.93
CA ALA A 410 9.16 -27.28 29.36
C ALA A 410 9.19 -26.02 30.25
N GLU A 411 9.12 -26.19 31.57
CA GLU A 411 9.24 -25.08 32.53
C GLU A 411 10.63 -24.41 32.48
N LYS A 412 11.70 -25.21 32.32
CA LYS A 412 13.05 -24.67 32.14
C LYS A 412 13.17 -23.83 30.88
N ILE A 413 12.59 -24.30 29.76
CA ILE A 413 12.58 -23.57 28.49
C ILE A 413 11.77 -22.27 28.60
N SER A 414 10.61 -22.29 29.27
CA SER A 414 9.82 -21.06 29.48
C SER A 414 10.57 -20.02 30.31
N LEU A 415 11.32 -20.45 31.33
CA LEU A 415 12.15 -19.57 32.16
C LEU A 415 13.36 -19.01 31.39
N GLU A 416 13.93 -19.76 30.46
CA GLU A 416 14.95 -19.26 29.52
C GLU A 416 14.38 -18.18 28.59
N ILE A 417 13.18 -18.38 28.04
CA ILE A 417 12.48 -17.39 27.20
C ILE A 417 12.23 -16.10 27.98
N GLU A 418 11.77 -16.20 29.23
CA GLU A 418 11.54 -15.04 30.11
C GLU A 418 12.83 -14.24 30.34
N LYS A 419 13.95 -14.91 30.64
CA LYS A 419 15.26 -14.27 30.79
C LYS A 419 15.70 -13.53 29.52
N LEU A 420 15.46 -14.10 28.34
CA LEU A 420 15.79 -13.46 27.07
C LEU A 420 14.91 -12.23 26.80
N ASN A 421 13.62 -12.29 27.16
CA ASN A 421 12.71 -11.14 27.07
C ASN A 421 13.15 -9.99 27.99
N ILE A 422 13.57 -10.29 29.23
CA ILE A 422 14.13 -9.28 30.15
C ILE A 422 15.39 -8.65 29.55
N LYS A 423 16.23 -9.42 28.85
CA LYS A 423 17.44 -8.91 28.18
C LYS A 423 17.09 -7.94 27.04
N ILE A 424 16.07 -8.24 26.24
CA ILE A 424 15.54 -7.32 25.21
C ILE A 424 15.08 -6.01 25.86
N LEU A 425 14.28 -6.10 26.93
CA LEU A 425 13.74 -4.93 27.61
C LEU A 425 14.84 -4.02 28.17
N LYS A 426 15.95 -4.59 28.67
CA LYS A 426 17.14 -3.81 29.09
C LYS A 426 17.81 -3.08 27.92
N LEU A 427 17.96 -3.72 26.77
CA LEU A 427 18.56 -3.11 25.57
C LEU A 427 17.67 -2.00 24.99
N GLU A 428 16.35 -2.21 24.97
CA GLU A 428 15.39 -1.20 24.52
C GLU A 428 15.39 0.04 25.44
N ASN A 429 15.52 -0.17 26.76
CA ASN A 429 15.68 0.93 27.71
C ASN A 429 17.00 1.71 27.47
N GLN A 430 18.11 1.02 27.21
CA GLN A 430 19.38 1.68 26.88
C GLN A 430 19.27 2.55 25.62
N LEU A 431 18.56 2.08 24.58
CA LEU A 431 18.28 2.87 23.39
C LEU A 431 17.43 4.10 23.68
N SER A 432 16.44 3.97 24.55
CA SER A 432 15.60 5.09 25.00
C SER A 432 16.43 6.20 25.67
N ILE A 433 17.34 5.80 26.57
CA ILE A 433 18.24 6.73 27.27
C ILE A 433 19.20 7.42 26.28
N LEU A 434 19.81 6.66 25.36
CA LEU A 434 20.70 7.20 24.34
C LEU A 434 19.98 8.21 23.43
N LYS A 435 18.75 7.91 23.03
CA LYS A 435 17.92 8.79 22.21
C LYS A 435 17.59 10.09 22.94
N LYS A 436 17.25 10.02 24.23
CA LYS A 436 17.00 11.20 25.07
C LYS A 436 18.24 12.10 25.15
N LYS A 437 19.42 11.51 25.39
CA LYS A 437 20.69 12.25 25.41
C LYS A 437 20.98 12.93 24.07
N LEU A 438 20.78 12.22 22.94
CA LEU A 438 20.94 12.81 21.60
C LEU A 438 19.99 14.01 21.40
N THR A 439 18.73 13.91 21.83
CA THR A 439 17.78 15.02 21.70
C THR A 439 18.17 16.24 22.53
N GLU A 440 18.70 16.03 23.74
CA GLU A 440 19.21 17.11 24.59
C GLU A 440 20.45 17.78 23.95
N ASP A 441 21.44 16.99 23.53
CA ASP A 441 22.67 17.49 22.91
C ASP A 441 22.38 18.25 21.60
N THR A 442 21.54 17.69 20.73
CA THR A 442 21.18 18.33 19.44
C THR A 442 20.34 19.60 19.64
N SER A 443 19.48 19.65 20.65
CA SER A 443 18.72 20.86 20.98
C SER A 443 19.64 21.97 21.46
N SER A 444 20.62 21.65 22.31
CA SER A 444 21.62 22.63 22.78
C SER A 444 22.43 23.24 21.62
N ILE A 445 22.83 22.41 20.66
CA ILE A 445 23.58 22.85 19.46
C ILE A 445 22.70 23.71 18.55
N ASN A 446 21.44 23.30 18.33
CA ASN A 446 20.51 24.10 17.51
C ASN A 446 20.28 25.49 18.12
N LEU A 447 20.21 25.59 19.45
CA LEU A 447 20.06 26.87 20.14
C LEU A 447 21.32 27.75 19.98
N GLN A 448 22.51 27.16 19.99
CA GLN A 448 23.76 27.88 19.71
C GLN A 448 23.81 28.38 18.25
N ILE A 449 23.47 27.51 17.29
CA ILE A 449 23.39 27.88 15.87
C ILE A 449 22.38 29.02 15.67
N LEU A 450 21.22 28.97 16.33
CA LEU A 450 20.21 30.03 16.24
C LEU A 450 20.76 31.38 16.73
N LYS A 451 21.46 31.41 17.86
CA LYS A 451 22.11 32.63 18.38
C LYS A 451 23.14 33.18 17.40
N LEU A 452 24.02 32.33 16.88
CA LEU A 452 25.03 32.73 15.89
C LEU A 452 24.40 33.20 14.57
N SER A 453 23.28 32.61 14.16
CA SER A 453 22.57 33.00 12.93
C SER A 453 21.92 34.38 13.07
N GLN A 454 21.42 34.71 14.25
CA GLN A 454 20.93 36.06 14.57
C GLN A 454 22.08 37.08 14.60
N GLU A 455 23.23 36.71 15.17
CA GLU A 455 24.43 37.55 15.18
C GLU A 455 25.00 37.77 13.79
N LEU A 456 24.99 36.74 12.94
CA LEU A 456 25.38 36.81 11.54
C LEU A 456 24.52 37.81 10.77
N LYS A 457 23.19 37.76 10.95
CA LYS A 457 22.26 38.70 10.31
C LYS A 457 22.57 40.15 10.72
N ARG A 458 22.77 40.42 12.01
CA ARG A 458 23.16 41.74 12.52
C ARG A 458 24.51 42.20 11.95
N THR A 459 25.47 41.28 11.85
CA THR A 459 26.80 41.58 11.31
C THR A 459 26.75 41.88 9.81
N GLN A 460 25.92 41.18 9.03
CA GLN A 460 25.69 41.48 7.61
C GLN A 460 25.09 42.88 7.41
N GLU A 461 24.15 43.29 8.25
CA GLU A 461 23.58 44.65 8.21
C GLU A 461 24.65 45.73 8.51
N LEU A 462 25.58 45.46 9.43
CA LEU A 462 26.68 46.38 9.76
C LEU A 462 27.74 46.43 8.65
N ILE A 463 28.03 45.31 7.98
CA ILE A 463 28.92 45.25 6.82
C ILE A 463 28.36 46.08 5.66
N GLN A 464 27.05 45.96 5.38
CA GLN A 464 26.38 46.78 4.35
C GLN A 464 26.48 48.28 4.64
N LYS A 465 26.54 48.68 5.92
CA LYS A 465 26.73 50.08 6.36
C LYS A 465 28.20 50.50 6.42
N GLY A 466 29.15 49.63 6.07
CA GLY A 466 30.59 49.90 6.13
C GLY A 466 31.18 49.93 7.55
N LEU A 467 30.45 49.45 8.56
CA LEU A 467 30.83 49.54 9.98
C LEU A 467 31.61 48.32 10.51
N LYS A 468 31.69 47.23 9.74
CA LYS A 468 32.42 46.01 10.08
C LYS A 468 33.15 45.42 8.87
N PRO A 469 34.31 44.77 9.05
CA PRO A 469 35.01 44.05 7.98
C PRO A 469 34.32 42.73 7.62
N GLN A 470 34.52 42.25 6.39
CA GLN A 470 33.98 40.96 5.92
C GLN A 470 34.49 39.76 6.73
N SER A 471 35.71 39.83 7.29
CA SER A 471 36.29 38.78 8.13
C SER A 471 35.45 38.44 9.37
N ALA A 472 34.64 39.39 9.88
CA ALA A 472 33.74 39.14 11.00
C ALA A 472 32.58 38.19 10.64
N GLN A 473 32.12 38.22 9.38
CA GLN A 473 31.10 37.28 8.89
C GLN A 473 31.69 35.89 8.68
N GLU A 474 32.92 35.80 8.17
CA GLU A 474 33.62 34.54 7.95
C GLU A 474 33.84 33.78 9.25
N GLN A 475 34.26 34.46 10.33
CA GLN A 475 34.43 33.86 11.65
C GLN A 475 33.14 33.24 12.20
N ILE A 476 32.00 33.94 12.08
CA ILE A 476 30.70 33.43 12.55
C ILE A 476 30.25 32.23 11.70
N ASN A 477 30.46 32.27 10.39
CA ASN A 477 30.16 31.14 9.50
C ASN A 477 31.01 29.91 9.85
N GLU A 478 32.30 30.08 10.13
CA GLU A 478 33.16 28.98 10.57
C GLU A 478 32.67 28.34 11.88
N GLU A 479 32.21 29.13 12.84
CA GLU A 479 31.64 28.60 14.09
C GLU A 479 30.34 27.82 13.86
N ILE A 480 29.45 28.32 12.98
CA ILE A 480 28.23 27.61 12.59
C ILE A 480 28.58 26.27 11.92
N GLU A 481 29.57 26.24 11.03
CA GLU A 481 30.05 25.01 10.38
C GLU A 481 30.66 24.02 11.39
N LYS A 482 31.44 24.50 12.37
CA LYS A 482 31.98 23.67 13.47
C LYS A 482 30.85 23.04 14.31
N LEU A 483 29.77 23.77 14.56
CA LEU A 483 28.61 23.24 15.29
C LEU A 483 27.80 22.24 14.44
N ASN A 484 27.63 22.50 13.15
CA ASN A 484 26.96 21.58 12.22
C ASN A 484 27.73 20.26 12.07
N THR A 485 29.06 20.32 11.95
CA THR A 485 29.92 19.13 11.91
C THR A 485 29.85 18.34 13.21
N LYS A 486 29.92 19.01 14.38
CA LYS A 486 29.74 18.36 15.68
C LYS A 486 28.38 17.65 15.80
N LYS A 487 27.30 18.30 15.36
CA LYS A 487 25.94 17.72 15.32
C LYS A 487 25.89 16.48 14.42
N LYS A 488 26.53 16.53 13.25
CA LYS A 488 26.59 15.41 12.30
C LYS A 488 27.32 14.21 12.90
N ILE A 489 28.44 14.44 13.59
CA ILE A 489 29.21 13.37 14.26
C ILE A 489 28.37 12.70 15.35
N LEU A 490 27.66 13.48 16.18
CA LEU A 490 26.77 12.94 17.22
C LEU A 490 25.65 12.07 16.64
N LEU A 491 25.07 12.50 15.52
CA LEU A 491 24.02 11.72 14.84
C LEU A 491 24.55 10.40 14.30
N LEU A 492 25.76 10.40 13.70
CA LEU A 492 26.39 9.19 13.17
C LEU A 492 26.78 8.20 14.28
N ASP A 493 27.33 8.69 15.40
CA ASP A 493 27.66 7.85 16.57
C ASP A 493 26.40 7.18 17.16
N TYR A 494 25.29 7.93 17.24
CA TYR A 494 24.01 7.36 17.65
C TYR A 494 23.51 6.29 16.66
N GLN A 495 23.57 6.55 15.35
CA GLN A 495 23.12 5.60 14.33
C GLN A 495 23.93 4.28 14.36
N ASP A 496 25.23 4.34 14.60
CA ASP A 496 26.07 3.16 14.76
C ASP A 496 25.67 2.34 16.01
N LYS A 497 25.51 3.00 17.16
CA LYS A 497 25.06 2.36 18.41
C LYS A 497 23.66 1.78 18.31
N GLU A 498 22.75 2.49 17.66
CA GLU A 498 21.38 2.03 17.40
C GLU A 498 21.40 0.78 16.53
N SER A 499 22.15 0.80 15.42
CA SER A 499 22.25 -0.33 14.50
C SER A 499 22.81 -1.58 15.18
N LYS A 500 23.90 -1.44 15.95
CA LYS A 500 24.51 -2.55 16.71
C LYS A 500 23.53 -3.14 17.73
N THR A 501 22.81 -2.30 18.46
CA THR A 501 21.85 -2.75 19.48
C THR A 501 20.63 -3.42 18.85
N GLN A 502 20.12 -2.90 17.73
CA GLN A 502 19.01 -3.52 17.00
C GLN A 502 19.37 -4.90 16.43
N ILE A 503 20.62 -5.08 15.96
CA ILE A 503 21.12 -6.39 15.53
C ILE A 503 21.12 -7.38 16.71
N GLN A 504 21.62 -6.97 17.87
CA GLN A 504 21.60 -7.81 19.09
C GLN A 504 20.18 -8.20 19.51
N ILE A 505 19.23 -7.25 19.48
CA ILE A 505 17.81 -7.54 19.77
C ILE A 505 17.26 -8.56 18.77
N LYS A 506 17.60 -8.43 17.48
CA LYS A 506 17.14 -9.35 16.43
C LYS A 506 17.69 -10.77 16.63
N GLU A 507 18.95 -10.90 17.03
CA GLU A 507 19.57 -12.18 17.38
C GLU A 507 18.88 -12.84 18.58
N ILE A 508 18.60 -12.07 19.64
CA ILE A 508 17.90 -12.59 20.83
C ILE A 508 16.46 -13.01 20.47
N LYS A 509 15.75 -12.23 19.64
CA LYS A 509 14.41 -12.61 19.15
C LYS A 509 14.43 -13.90 18.35
N LEU A 510 15.49 -14.15 17.57
CA LEU A 510 15.66 -15.41 16.86
C LEU A 510 15.86 -16.59 17.84
N GLN A 511 16.66 -16.40 18.89
CA GLN A 511 16.86 -17.40 19.95
C GLN A 511 15.56 -17.72 20.68
N ILE A 512 14.75 -16.70 21.00
CA ILE A 512 13.41 -16.89 21.60
C ILE A 512 12.54 -17.73 20.67
N LYS A 513 12.49 -17.41 19.38
CA LYS A 513 11.68 -18.17 18.41
C LYS A 513 12.12 -19.64 18.32
N GLN A 514 13.41 -19.92 18.37
CA GLN A 514 13.93 -21.29 18.42
C GLN A 514 13.48 -22.02 19.70
N LYS A 515 13.54 -21.33 20.85
CA LYS A 515 13.11 -21.86 22.14
C LYS A 515 11.60 -22.06 22.23
N GLU A 516 10.79 -21.20 21.61
CA GLU A 516 9.34 -21.38 21.50
C GLU A 516 8.96 -22.62 20.67
N ILE A 517 9.70 -22.88 19.59
CA ILE A 517 9.54 -24.11 18.80
C ILE A 517 9.94 -25.33 19.65
N GLU A 518 11.05 -25.26 20.38
CA GLU A 518 11.48 -26.31 21.31
C GLU A 518 10.41 -26.57 22.38
N LEU A 519 9.87 -25.51 22.97
CA LEU A 519 8.79 -25.58 23.97
C LEU A 519 7.55 -26.24 23.40
N LYS A 520 7.10 -25.83 22.21
CA LYS A 520 5.94 -26.40 21.53
C LYS A 520 6.15 -27.89 21.20
N SER A 521 7.37 -28.26 20.79
CA SER A 521 7.71 -29.67 20.52
C SER A 521 7.68 -30.54 21.78
N GLU A 522 8.13 -30.01 22.92
CA GLU A 522 8.07 -30.72 24.20
C GLU A 522 6.64 -30.79 24.75
N GLN A 523 5.83 -29.76 24.54
CA GLN A 523 4.40 -29.79 24.85
C GLN A 523 3.67 -30.85 24.01
N LEU A 524 3.97 -30.95 22.71
CA LEU A 524 3.40 -31.95 21.79
C LEU A 524 3.73 -33.40 22.19
N LYS A 525 4.90 -33.67 22.79
CA LYS A 525 5.25 -35.02 23.28
C LYS A 525 4.44 -35.44 24.50
N GLN A 526 3.86 -34.48 25.23
CA GLN A 526 3.13 -34.68 26.48
C GLN A 526 1.62 -34.43 26.31
N THR A 527 1.11 -34.44 25.07
CA THR A 527 -0.30 -34.20 24.77
C THR A 527 -1.17 -35.40 25.07
N ILE A 528 -2.36 -35.13 25.56
CA ILE A 528 -3.44 -36.07 25.75
C ILE A 528 -4.50 -35.72 24.70
N THR A 529 -4.93 -36.72 23.93
CA THR A 529 -5.93 -36.57 22.87
C THR A 529 -7.29 -37.10 23.30
N SER A 530 -8.36 -36.53 22.74
CA SER A 530 -9.72 -37.00 22.98
C SER A 530 -9.92 -38.41 22.43
N SER A 531 -10.52 -39.30 23.23
CA SER A 531 -10.88 -40.66 22.80
C SER A 531 -12.22 -40.74 22.06
N ALA A 532 -13.04 -39.68 22.10
CA ALA A 532 -14.37 -39.64 21.48
C ALA A 532 -14.69 -38.27 20.88
N SER A 533 -15.56 -38.24 19.88
CA SER A 533 -16.10 -37.01 19.29
C SER A 533 -17.41 -36.68 19.99
N GLY A 534 -17.61 -35.41 20.37
CA GLY A 534 -18.84 -34.96 21.02
C GLY A 534 -18.65 -33.63 21.75
N ILE A 535 -19.64 -33.24 22.55
CA ILE A 535 -19.61 -32.00 23.33
C ILE A 535 -19.13 -32.31 24.75
N VAL A 536 -18.12 -31.59 25.24
CA VAL A 536 -17.64 -31.77 26.63
C VAL A 536 -18.75 -31.37 27.61
N ALA A 537 -19.37 -32.35 28.25
CA ALA A 537 -20.52 -32.18 29.14
C ALA A 537 -20.11 -31.84 30.58
N ASP A 538 -19.06 -32.47 31.10
CA ASP A 538 -18.60 -32.28 32.49
C ASP A 538 -17.11 -32.61 32.62
N ILE A 539 -16.37 -31.88 33.46
CA ILE A 539 -14.96 -32.12 33.78
C ILE A 539 -14.83 -32.20 35.29
N LYS A 540 -14.60 -33.41 35.83
CA LYS A 540 -14.45 -33.67 37.26
C LYS A 540 -13.03 -34.07 37.61
N GLN A 541 -12.44 -33.39 38.59
CA GLN A 541 -11.14 -33.75 39.14
C GLN A 541 -11.34 -34.50 40.47
N ILE A 542 -10.87 -35.74 40.54
CA ILE A 542 -10.94 -36.58 41.74
C ILE A 542 -9.52 -36.73 42.29
N GLN A 543 -9.30 -36.29 43.53
CA GLN A 543 -8.04 -36.49 44.24
C GLN A 543 -8.20 -37.62 45.26
N SER A 544 -7.35 -38.64 45.16
CA SER A 544 -7.25 -39.74 46.14
C SER A 544 -5.82 -39.81 46.70
N LYS A 545 -5.65 -40.37 47.90
CA LYS A 545 -4.36 -40.49 48.61
C LYS A 545 -3.25 -41.19 47.81
N THR A 546 -3.59 -41.92 46.74
CA THR A 546 -2.65 -42.69 45.91
C THR A 546 -2.71 -42.39 44.41
N LYS A 547 -3.74 -41.68 43.91
CA LYS A 547 -3.91 -41.34 42.48
C LYS A 547 -4.74 -40.05 42.32
N ASN A 548 -4.36 -39.19 41.38
CA ASN A 548 -5.20 -38.09 40.90
C ASN A 548 -5.82 -38.51 39.56
N SER A 549 -7.11 -38.27 39.34
CA SER A 549 -7.75 -38.53 38.05
C SER A 549 -8.62 -37.36 37.60
N ILE A 550 -8.60 -37.10 36.29
CA ILE A 550 -9.51 -36.13 35.65
C ILE A 550 -10.45 -36.94 34.77
N ILE A 551 -11.75 -36.86 35.06
CA ILE A 551 -12.81 -37.51 34.29
C ILE A 551 -13.46 -36.45 33.40
N ILE A 552 -13.41 -36.67 32.10
CA ILE A 552 -14.06 -35.83 31.08
C ILE A 552 -15.25 -36.61 30.54
N THR A 553 -16.45 -36.06 30.67
CA THR A 553 -17.68 -36.63 30.10
C THR A 553 -17.95 -35.95 28.77
N ILE A 554 -18.08 -36.74 27.71
CA ILE A 554 -18.31 -36.29 26.33
C ILE A 554 -19.71 -36.77 25.94
N LYS A 555 -20.57 -35.84 25.51
CA LYS A 555 -21.95 -36.09 25.09
C LYS A 555 -22.06 -36.18 23.57
#